data_AF-A0A1E2SK50-F1
#
_entry.id   AF-A0A1E2SK50-F1
#
_cell.length_a   1.000
_cell.length_b   1.000
_cell.length_c   1.000
_cell.angle_alpha   90.00
_cell.angle_beta   90.00
_cell.angle_gamma   90.00
#
_symmetry.space_group_name_H-M   'P 1'
#
loop_
_entity.id
_entity.type
_entity.pdbx_description
1 polymer ?
#
loop_
_entity_poly.entity_id
_entity_poly.type
_entity_poly.pdbx_seq_one_letter_code
_entity_poly.pdbx_strand_id
1 'polypeptide(L)'
;MTAADDLLAALSTREKIGQLNQRLYGWECVRRTPGGYELTDTLHAELERWSGLGALYGLFRADPGRDAAGRTVSRPRTGHT
;
A
#
# COMPACT_ATOMS: atom_id res chain seq x y z
N MET A 1 -19.27 -11.84 -23.99
CA MET A 1 -18.06 -12.06 -23.16
C MET A 1 -17.18 -10.86 -23.35
N THR A 2 -16.78 -10.22 -22.25
CA THR A 2 -15.97 -8.99 -22.26
C THR A 2 -14.49 -9.32 -22.08
N ALA A 3 -13.60 -8.38 -22.41
CA ALA A 3 -12.17 -8.55 -22.15
C ALA A 3 -11.83 -8.80 -20.67
N ALA A 4 -12.67 -8.28 -19.75
CA ALA A 4 -12.52 -8.55 -18.33
C ALA A 4 -12.86 -10.01 -18.00
N ASP A 5 -13.89 -10.58 -18.62
CA ASP A 5 -14.26 -11.98 -18.41
C ASP A 5 -13.14 -12.92 -18.88
N ASP A 6 -12.52 -12.62 -20.02
CA ASP A 6 -11.42 -13.41 -20.58
C ASP A 6 -10.17 -13.38 -19.68
N LEU A 7 -9.81 -12.20 -19.14
CA LEU A 7 -8.72 -12.07 -18.18
C LEU A 7 -9.01 -12.83 -16.89
N LEU A 8 -10.22 -12.68 -16.34
CA LEU A 8 -10.63 -13.40 -15.13
C LEU A 8 -10.63 -14.92 -15.34
N ALA A 9 -10.96 -15.41 -16.53
CA ALA A 9 -10.88 -16.83 -16.86
C ALA A 9 -9.42 -17.33 -16.89
N ALA A 10 -8.48 -16.50 -17.34
CA ALA A 10 -7.06 -16.84 -17.43
C ALA A 10 -6.31 -16.80 -16.08
N LEU A 11 -6.80 -16.04 -15.10
CA LEU A 11 -6.15 -15.94 -13.79
C LEU A 11 -6.32 -17.21 -12.94
N SER A 12 -5.23 -17.62 -12.29
CA SER A 12 -5.25 -18.61 -11.22
C SER A 12 -6.01 -18.10 -10.00
N THR A 13 -6.47 -19.01 -9.13
CA THR A 13 -7.11 -18.64 -7.86
C THR A 13 -6.21 -17.76 -7.00
N ARG A 14 -4.88 -18.00 -7.01
CA ARG A 14 -3.89 -17.20 -6.27
C ARG A 14 -3.87 -15.76 -6.76
N GLU A 15 -3.81 -15.55 -8.08
CA GLU A 15 -3.80 -14.20 -8.67
C GLU A 15 -5.14 -13.49 -8.41
N LYS A 16 -6.27 -14.19 -8.51
CA LYS A 16 -7.59 -13.64 -8.17
C LYS A 16 -7.65 -13.15 -6.72
N ILE A 17 -7.13 -13.94 -5.79
CA ILE A 17 -7.02 -13.52 -4.38
C ILE A 17 -6.11 -12.29 -4.27
N GLY A 18 -4.99 -12.26 -4.99
CA GLY A 18 -4.09 -11.11 -5.12
C GLY A 18 -4.80 -9.81 -5.50
N GLN A 19 -5.71 -9.88 -6.48
CA GLN A 19 -6.50 -8.74 -6.93
C GLN A 19 -7.50 -8.22 -5.87
N LEU A 20 -7.95 -9.08 -4.96
CA LEU A 20 -8.89 -8.70 -3.89
C LEU A 20 -8.18 -8.22 -2.61
N ASN A 21 -6.89 -8.50 -2.46
CA ASN A 21 -6.13 -8.17 -1.27
C ASN A 21 -5.87 -6.66 -1.17
N GLN A 22 -6.25 -6.07 -0.04
CA GLN A 22 -5.99 -4.66 0.31
C GLN A 22 -5.34 -4.56 1.69
N ARG A 23 -4.39 -5.45 1.96
CA ARG A 23 -3.81 -5.61 3.31
C ARG A 23 -2.68 -4.65 3.62
N LEU A 24 -2.04 -4.09 2.60
CA LEU A 24 -0.88 -3.23 2.79
C LEU A 24 -1.27 -1.76 2.77
N TYR A 25 -0.59 -0.99 3.61
CA TYR A 25 -0.63 0.45 3.57
C TYR A 25 0.53 1.01 2.72
N GLY A 26 0.27 2.13 2.04
CA GLY A 26 1.22 2.78 1.15
C GLY A 26 2.55 3.12 1.81
N TRP A 27 2.51 3.56 3.07
CA TRP A 27 3.70 3.88 3.86
C TRP A 27 4.52 2.65 4.28
N GLU A 28 3.93 1.45 4.24
CA GLU A 28 4.68 0.19 4.43
C GLU A 28 5.31 -0.28 3.12
N CYS A 29 4.78 0.17 1.98
CA CYS A 29 5.15 -0.33 0.66
C CYS A 29 6.25 0.49 0.00
N VAL A 30 6.32 1.79 0.30
CA VAL A 30 7.21 2.73 -0.36
C VAL A 30 7.91 3.62 0.64
N ARG A 31 9.23 3.76 0.48
CA ARG A 31 10.08 4.62 1.29
C ARG A 31 10.53 5.83 0.47
N ARG A 32 10.46 7.02 1.07
CA ARG A 32 11.02 8.23 0.46
C ARG A 32 12.54 8.26 0.60
N THR A 33 13.23 8.59 -0.47
CA THR A 33 14.69 8.75 -0.51
C THR A 33 15.04 10.15 -1.01
N PRO A 34 16.30 10.61 -0.85
CA PRO A 34 16.72 11.90 -1.38
C PRO A 34 16.52 12.02 -2.91
N GLY A 35 16.55 10.90 -3.62
CA GLY A 35 16.37 10.82 -5.08
C GLY A 35 14.95 10.48 -5.54
N GLY A 36 13.99 10.27 -4.64
CA GLY A 36 12.63 9.90 -5.01
C GLY A 36 11.98 8.90 -4.04
N TYR A 37 11.56 7.76 -4.58
CA TYR A 37 10.87 6.70 -3.84
C TYR A 37 11.45 5.34 -4.18
N GLU A 38 11.54 4.47 -3.20
CA GLU A 38 11.97 3.09 -3.34
C GLU A 38 10.90 2.15 -2.80
N LEU A 39 10.72 1.02 -3.47
CA LEU A 39 9.84 -0.04 -2.99
C LEU A 39 10.50 -0.76 -1.82
N THR A 40 9.68 -1.17 -0.86
CA THR A 40 10.14 -1.91 0.32
C THR A 40 10.13 -3.42 0.05
N ASP A 41 10.90 -4.16 0.84
CA ASP A 41 10.86 -5.63 0.83
C ASP A 41 9.45 -6.17 1.14
N THR A 42 8.66 -5.45 1.95
CA THR A 42 7.26 -5.79 2.23
C THR A 42 6.43 -5.84 0.96
N LEU A 43 6.57 -4.82 0.10
CA LEU A 43 5.86 -4.80 -1.18
C LEU A 43 6.36 -5.90 -2.12
N HIS A 44 7.68 -6.12 -2.19
CA HIS A 44 8.25 -7.19 -3.01
C HIS A 44 7.74 -8.57 -2.58
N ALA A 45 7.73 -8.85 -1.28
CA ALA A 45 7.24 -10.13 -0.75
C ALA A 45 5.75 -10.36 -1.05
N GLU A 46 4.92 -9.31 -1.01
CA GLU A 46 3.50 -9.41 -1.36
C GLU A 46 3.30 -9.68 -2.86
N LEU A 47 4.05 -8.98 -3.72
CA LEU A 47 4.00 -9.19 -5.17
C LEU A 47 4.44 -10.62 -5.54
N GLU A 48 5.52 -11.12 -4.95
CA GLU A 48 5.98 -12.51 -5.10
C GLU A 48 4.92 -13.51 -4.60
N ARG A 49 4.28 -13.20 -3.47
CA ARG A 49 3.26 -14.06 -2.85
C ARG A 49 1.97 -14.13 -3.63
N TRP A 50 1.56 -13.11 -4.37
CA TRP A 50 0.27 -13.13 -5.08
C TRP A 50 0.37 -13.02 -6.59
N SER A 51 1.59 -12.95 -7.11
CA SER A 51 1.87 -12.67 -8.52
C SER A 51 1.21 -11.37 -8.98
N GLY A 52 1.14 -10.38 -8.09
CA GLY A 52 0.51 -9.09 -8.36
C GLY A 52 -0.11 -8.42 -7.14
N LEU A 53 -0.73 -7.27 -7.38
CA LEU A 53 -1.39 -6.45 -6.37
C LEU A 53 -2.69 -5.89 -6.97
N GLY A 54 -3.79 -6.00 -6.23
CA GLY A 54 -5.08 -5.45 -6.65
C GLY A 54 -5.22 -3.96 -6.38
N ALA A 55 -5.03 -3.54 -5.13
CA ALA A 55 -5.10 -2.14 -4.76
C ALA A 55 -4.14 -1.83 -3.61
N LEU A 56 -3.61 -0.60 -3.61
CA LEU A 56 -2.76 -0.08 -2.55
C LEU A 56 -3.40 1.16 -1.93
N TYR A 57 -3.72 1.08 -0.65
CA TYR A 57 -4.30 2.22 0.06
C TYR A 57 -3.21 3.21 0.50
N GLY A 58 -3.42 4.49 0.22
CA GLY A 58 -2.71 5.55 0.94
C GLY A 58 -1.25 5.75 0.55
N LEU A 59 -0.86 5.44 -0.69
CA LEU A 59 0.53 5.60 -1.20
C LEU A 59 1.16 6.98 -0.90
N PHE A 60 0.37 8.06 -1.02
CA PHE A 60 0.81 9.42 -0.71
C PHE A 60 -0.09 10.12 0.31
N ARG A 61 -0.88 9.36 1.10
CA ARG A 61 -1.80 10.00 2.05
C ARG A 61 -1.04 10.61 3.21
N ALA A 62 -1.25 11.90 3.41
CA ALA A 62 -0.96 12.61 4.66
C ALA A 62 -2.00 12.19 5.71
N ASP A 63 -1.63 11.29 6.61
CA ASP A 63 -2.46 11.00 7.78
C ASP A 63 -2.31 12.14 8.80
N PRO A 64 -3.37 12.88 9.20
CA PRO A 64 -3.26 13.90 10.23
C PRO A 64 -2.88 13.24 11.56
N GLY A 65 -1.58 13.24 11.86
CA GLY A 65 -1.05 12.59 13.05
C GLY A 65 0.17 11.71 12.81
N ARG A 66 0.65 11.54 11.57
CA ARG A 66 1.99 10.99 11.32
C ARG A 66 2.85 11.94 10.49
N ASP A 67 4.14 12.00 10.82
CA ASP A 67 5.12 12.74 10.02
C ASP A 67 5.56 11.93 8.79
N ALA A 68 6.32 12.56 7.89
CA ALA A 68 6.82 11.92 6.67
C ALA A 68 7.76 10.72 6.91
N ALA A 69 8.15 10.48 8.18
CA ALA A 69 8.95 9.34 8.61
C ALA A 69 8.10 8.27 9.34
N GLY A 70 6.77 8.41 9.35
CA GLY A 70 5.84 7.44 9.95
C GLY A 70 5.73 7.52 11.49
N ARG A 71 6.29 8.55 12.14
CA ARG A 71 6.16 8.73 13.59
C ARG A 71 4.85 9.41 13.95
N THR A 72 4.24 9.01 15.06
CA THR A 72 3.07 9.69 15.59
C THR A 72 3.42 11.11 16.03
N VAL A 73 2.77 12.11 15.46
CA VAL A 73 2.86 13.50 15.87
C VAL A 73 1.89 13.72 17.02
N SER A 74 2.41 13.72 18.25
CA SER A 74 1.63 14.14 19.42
C SER A 74 1.37 15.65 19.33
N ARG A 75 0.10 16.06 19.23
CA ARG A 75 -0.27 17.47 19.40
C ARG A 75 0.08 17.91 20.83
N PRO A 76 0.76 19.05 21.05
CA PRO A 76 0.88 19.60 22.38
C PRO A 76 -0.53 19.88 22.92
N ARG A 77 -0.82 19.41 24.15
CA ARG A 77 -2.04 19.78 24.87
C ARG A 77 -1.92 21.28 25.15
N THR A 78 -2.69 22.10 24.44
CA THR A 78 -2.88 23.51 24.80
C THR A 78 -3.61 23.54 26.13
N GLY A 79 -2.84 23.61 27.22
CA GLY A 79 -3.35 23.92 28.55
C GLY A 79 -4.00 25.30 28.50
N HIS A 80 -5.32 25.35 28.65
CA HIS A 80 -6.01 26.58 28.98
C HIS A 80 -5.83 26.75 30.49
N THR A 81 -4.95 27.68 30.88
CA THR A 81 -4.98 28.34 32.19
C THR A 81 -6.13 29.32 32.26
#